data_AF-A0A1V4MAT5-F1
#
_entry.id   AF-A0A1V4MAT5-F1
#
_cell.length_a   1.000
_cell.length_b   1.000
_cell.length_c   1.000
_cell.angle_alpha   90.00
_cell.angle_beta   90.00
_cell.angle_gamma   90.00
#
_symmetry.space_group_name_H-M   'P 1'
#
loop_
_entity.id
_entity.type
_entity.pdbx_description
1 polymer ?
#
loop_
_entity_poly.entity_id
_entity_poly.type
_entity_poly.pdbx_seq_one_letter_code
_entity_poly.pdbx_strand_id
1 'polypeptide(L)'
;MSGIRTAGDLVLRMQLAKSMKIDEAKKYVAEKLGVEPIDLSDSDRMFEIRKKLNLGRPFELNQAPKGIEAKINIARVLGITINSVELFKEKAGF
;
A
#
# COMPACT_ATOMS: atom_id res chain seq x y z
N MET A 1 -8.22 5.90 -7.67
CA MET A 1 -7.35 6.54 -6.67
C MET A 1 -7.98 6.40 -5.29
N SER A 2 -7.25 5.85 -4.33
CA SER A 2 -7.77 5.44 -3.01
C SER A 2 -7.33 6.42 -1.91
N GLY A 3 -7.63 7.71 -2.10
CA GLY A 3 -7.27 8.77 -1.14
C GLY A 3 -5.78 8.77 -0.78
N ILE A 4 -5.47 8.79 0.53
CA ILE A 4 -4.11 8.75 1.09
C ILE A 4 -3.38 7.42 0.83
N ARG A 5 -4.06 6.34 0.41
CA ARG A 5 -3.40 5.07 0.04
C ARG A 5 -2.69 5.20 -1.30
N THR A 6 -3.15 6.12 -2.14
CA THR A 6 -2.55 6.47 -3.42
C THR A 6 -2.32 8.00 -3.45
N ALA A 7 -2.50 8.71 -4.56
CA ALA A 7 -2.42 10.17 -4.61
C ALA A 7 -3.78 10.90 -4.68
N GLY A 8 -4.88 10.23 -4.31
CA GLY A 8 -6.23 10.79 -4.48
C GLY A 8 -6.50 12.03 -3.62
N ASP A 9 -5.95 12.08 -2.41
CA ASP A 9 -6.06 13.24 -1.53
C ASP A 9 -5.29 14.46 -2.08
N LEU A 10 -4.14 14.23 -2.71
CA LEU A 10 -3.35 15.27 -3.38
C LEU A 10 -4.13 15.87 -4.56
N VAL A 11 -4.78 15.02 -5.37
CA VAL A 11 -5.63 15.48 -6.50
C VAL A 11 -6.81 16.30 -5.98
N LEU A 12 -7.51 15.83 -4.94
CA LEU A 12 -8.64 16.56 -4.37
C LEU A 12 -8.21 17.92 -3.81
N ARG A 13 -7.05 17.99 -3.14
CA ARG A 13 -6.49 19.26 -2.67
C ARG A 13 -6.33 20.26 -3.82
N MET A 14 -5.98 19.79 -5.02
CA MET A 14 -5.88 20.66 -6.19
C MET A 14 -7.24 21.09 -6.75
N GLN A 15 -8.23 20.20 -6.75
CA GLN A 15 -9.59 20.56 -7.14
C GLN A 15 -10.20 21.60 -6.20
N LEU A 16 -9.92 21.53 -4.89
CA LEU A 16 -10.45 22.47 -3.91
C LEU A 16 -9.68 23.78 -3.85
N ALA A 17 -8.35 23.72 -3.78
CA ALA A 17 -7.52 24.91 -3.61
C ALA A 17 -7.37 25.74 -4.90
N LYS A 18 -7.56 25.11 -6.07
CA LYS A 18 -7.36 25.74 -7.39
C LYS A 18 -8.54 25.57 -8.35
N SER A 19 -9.66 25.00 -7.91
CA SER A 19 -10.85 24.76 -8.76
C SER A 19 -10.55 23.96 -10.04
N MET A 20 -9.48 23.16 -10.02
CA MET A 20 -9.09 22.35 -11.18
C MET A 20 -10.15 21.29 -11.49
N LYS A 21 -10.41 21.05 -12.77
CA LYS A 21 -11.18 19.87 -13.19
C LYS A 21 -10.36 18.61 -12.93
N ILE A 22 -11.04 17.48 -12.76
CA ILE A 22 -10.40 16.24 -12.29
C ILE A 22 -9.21 15.78 -13.16
N ASP A 23 -9.31 15.89 -14.48
CA ASP A 23 -8.26 15.43 -15.38
C ASP A 23 -7.05 16.37 -15.37
N GLU A 24 -7.29 17.67 -15.23
CA GLU A 24 -6.24 18.67 -15.04
C GLU A 24 -5.53 18.46 -13.71
N ALA A 25 -6.28 18.26 -12.63
CA ALA A 25 -5.73 18.01 -11.30
C ALA A 25 -4.89 16.72 -11.25
N LYS A 26 -5.33 15.65 -11.93
CA LYS A 26 -4.55 14.41 -12.07
C LYS A 26 -3.26 14.66 -12.83
N LYS A 27 -3.31 15.32 -13.99
CA LYS A 27 -2.12 15.66 -14.77
C LYS A 27 -1.13 16.50 -13.95
N TYR A 28 -1.64 17.52 -13.27
CA TYR A 28 -0.85 18.39 -12.41
C TYR A 28 -0.15 17.61 -11.29
N VAL A 29 -0.87 16.76 -10.56
CA VAL A 29 -0.27 15.96 -9.48
C VAL A 29 0.72 14.93 -10.03
N ALA A 30 0.40 14.27 -11.14
CA ALA A 30 1.28 13.30 -11.79
C ALA A 30 2.61 13.95 -12.20
N GLU A 31 2.56 15.12 -12.84
CA GLU A 31 3.74 15.89 -13.22
C GLU A 31 4.58 16.30 -11.99
N LYS A 32 3.94 16.78 -10.91
CA LYS A 32 4.64 17.15 -9.67
C LYS A 32 5.29 15.97 -8.96
N LEU A 33 4.73 14.77 -9.10
CA LEU A 33 5.27 13.54 -8.52
C LEU A 33 6.23 12.81 -9.47
N GLY A 34 6.38 13.26 -10.71
CA GLY A 34 7.24 12.63 -11.72
C GLY A 34 6.77 11.25 -12.14
N VAL A 35 5.45 11.05 -12.24
CA VAL A 35 4.82 9.78 -12.62
C VAL A 35 3.75 10.00 -13.68
N GLU A 36 3.24 8.92 -14.27
CA GLU A 36 2.11 9.02 -15.20
C GLU A 36 0.78 9.16 -14.43
N PRO A 37 -0.26 9.78 -15.00
CA PRO A 37 -1.57 9.90 -14.34
C PRO A 37 -2.16 8.56 -13.90
N ILE A 38 -1.83 7.46 -14.59
CA ILE A 38 -2.26 6.10 -14.23
C ILE A 38 -1.62 5.62 -12.93
N ASP A 39 -0.36 6.00 -12.67
CA ASP A 39 0.41 5.60 -11.49
C ASP A 39 -0.15 6.21 -10.20
N LEU A 40 -0.88 7.34 -10.29
CA LEU A 40 -1.54 7.97 -9.13
C LEU A 40 -2.55 7.05 -8.42
N SER A 41 -2.94 5.96 -9.08
CA SER A 41 -3.81 4.93 -8.55
C SER A 41 -3.08 3.68 -8.03
N ASP A 42 -1.76 3.54 -8.23
CA ASP A 42 -0.95 2.43 -7.75
C ASP A 42 -0.54 2.66 -6.29
N SER A 43 -0.99 1.80 -5.37
CA SER A 43 -0.72 1.98 -3.95
C SER A 43 0.71 1.69 -3.55
N ASP A 44 1.41 0.81 -4.25
CA ASP A 44 2.79 0.44 -3.89
C ASP A 44 3.76 1.48 -4.44
N ARG A 45 3.50 1.95 -5.65
CA ARG A 45 4.24 3.08 -6.22
C ARG A 45 3.99 4.36 -5.45
N MET A 46 2.74 4.66 -5.10
CA MET A 46 2.43 5.82 -4.27
C MET A 46 2.89 5.66 -2.82
N PHE A 47 3.00 4.43 -2.31
CA PHE A 47 3.60 4.17 -1.01
C PHE A 47 5.05 4.69 -0.96
N GLU A 48 5.86 4.38 -1.97
CA GLU A 48 7.25 4.86 -2.03
C GLU A 48 7.34 6.38 -2.18
N ILE A 49 6.50 6.98 -3.02
CA ILE A 49 6.50 8.42 -3.24
C ILE A 49 6.04 9.18 -1.99
N ARG A 50 4.97 8.73 -1.34
CA ARG A 50 4.47 9.33 -0.10
C ARG A 50 5.48 9.20 1.03
N LYS A 51 6.23 8.10 1.09
CA LYS A 51 7.33 7.91 2.04
C LYS A 51 8.47 8.88 1.77
N LYS A 52 8.92 9.04 0.51
CA LYS A 52 10.01 9.97 0.13
C LYS A 52 9.67 11.42 0.45
N LEU A 53 8.42 11.80 0.24
CA LEU A 53 7.94 13.18 0.41
C LEU A 53 7.35 13.44 1.81
N ASN A 54 7.43 12.46 2.72
CA ASN A 54 6.88 12.52 4.07
C ASN A 54 5.40 12.96 4.13
N LEU A 55 4.57 12.39 3.24
CA LEU A 55 3.15 12.74 3.07
C LEU A 55 2.20 11.89 3.95
N GLY A 56 2.74 11.03 4.81
CA GLY A 56 1.98 10.08 5.64
C GLY A 56 1.46 8.86 4.87
N ARG A 57 0.93 7.87 5.59
CA ARG A 57 0.31 6.66 5.01
C ARG A 57 -0.94 6.23 5.79
N PRO A 58 -1.93 5.59 5.14
CA PRO A 58 -3.22 5.28 5.76
C PRO A 58 -3.20 4.17 6.80
N PHE A 59 -2.22 3.28 6.77
CA PHE A 59 -2.08 2.17 7.71
C PHE A 59 -0.60 2.02 8.03
N GLU A 60 -0.28 1.88 9.31
CA GLU A 60 0.91 1.13 9.70
C GLU A 60 0.71 -0.29 9.17
N LEU A 61 1.77 -1.03 8.85
CA LEU A 61 1.64 -2.45 8.52
C LEU A 61 1.30 -3.25 9.80
N ASN A 62 0.26 -2.84 10.55
CA ASN A 62 -0.30 -3.37 11.78
C ASN A 62 -1.52 -4.27 11.46
N GLN A 63 -1.57 -5.46 12.05
CA GLN A 63 -2.49 -6.60 11.84
C GLN A 63 -2.62 -7.34 10.46
N ALA A 64 -1.99 -6.96 9.33
CA ALA A 64 -1.82 -7.87 8.15
C ALA A 64 -1.19 -9.22 8.55
N PRO A 65 -1.49 -10.43 7.97
CA PRO A 65 -0.95 -11.70 8.45
C PRO A 65 0.51 -11.55 8.78
N LYS A 66 0.81 -11.82 10.04
CA LYS A 66 2.05 -11.41 10.64
C LYS A 66 2.46 -12.42 11.67
N GLY A 67 3.76 -12.62 11.74
CA GLY A 67 4.28 -13.73 12.49
C GLY A 67 3.73 -15.05 11.93
N ILE A 68 3.13 -15.87 12.79
CA ILE A 68 2.95 -17.29 12.50
C ILE A 68 1.88 -17.56 11.46
N GLU A 69 0.81 -16.76 11.44
CA GLU A 69 -0.27 -16.87 10.48
C GLU A 69 0.23 -16.65 9.03
N ALA A 70 1.14 -15.68 8.82
CA ALA A 70 1.74 -15.45 7.51
C ALA A 70 2.53 -16.66 7.01
N LYS A 71 3.29 -17.30 7.90
CA LYS A 71 4.18 -18.42 7.56
C LYS A 71 3.42 -19.71 7.32
N ILE A 72 2.37 -19.96 8.10
CA ILE A 72 1.45 -21.07 7.85
C ILE A 72 0.92 -20.97 6.41
N ASN A 73 0.53 -19.76 6.02
CA ASN A 73 0.02 -19.51 4.68
C ASN A 73 1.08 -19.70 3.59
N ILE A 74 2.31 -19.24 3.80
CA ILE A 74 3.41 -19.40 2.82
C ILE A 74 3.83 -20.87 2.66
N ALA A 75 3.96 -21.61 3.77
CA ALA A 75 4.32 -23.03 3.76
C ALA A 75 3.35 -23.82 2.88
N ARG A 76 2.05 -23.59 3.09
CA ARG A 76 0.98 -24.20 2.33
C ARG A 76 1.02 -23.82 0.85
N VAL A 77 1.18 -22.53 0.56
CA VAL A 77 1.16 -22.01 -0.83
C VAL A 77 2.32 -22.56 -1.66
N LEU A 78 3.49 -22.72 -1.07
CA LEU A 78 4.68 -23.19 -1.79
C LEU A 78 4.86 -24.71 -1.70
N GLY A 79 4.00 -25.40 -0.95
CA GLY A 79 4.08 -26.85 -0.74
C GLY A 79 5.37 -27.27 -0.02
N ILE A 80 5.91 -26.40 0.82
CA ILE A 80 7.16 -26.61 1.55
C ILE A 80 6.89 -26.73 3.04
N THR A 81 7.67 -27.53 3.72
CA THR A 81 7.64 -27.56 5.18
C THR A 81 8.34 -26.33 5.72
N ILE A 82 7.72 -25.67 6.69
CA ILE A 82 8.35 -24.58 7.43
C ILE A 82 8.47 -25.03 8.88
N ASN A 83 9.71 -25.29 9.34
CA ASN A 83 9.98 -25.82 10.68
C ASN A 83 9.29 -25.05 11.81
N SER A 84 9.18 -23.72 11.72
CA SER A 84 8.50 -22.91 12.75
C SER A 84 6.99 -23.09 12.78
N VAL A 85 6.39 -23.44 11.65
CA VAL A 85 4.97 -23.78 11.56
C VAL A 85 4.75 -25.17 12.17
N GLU A 86 5.65 -26.13 11.94
CA GLU A 86 5.55 -27.47 12.53
C GLU A 86 5.77 -27.46 14.05
N LEU A 87 6.81 -26.79 14.53
CA LEU A 87 7.03 -26.60 15.98
C LEU A 87 5.86 -25.88 16.66
N PHE A 88 5.19 -24.94 15.98
CA PHE A 88 3.99 -24.27 16.50
C PHE A 88 2.82 -25.24 16.64
N LYS A 89 2.61 -26.13 15.67
CA LYS A 89 1.57 -27.16 15.73
C LYS A 89 1.80 -28.14 16.88
N GLU A 90 3.01 -28.68 16.99
CA GLU A 90 3.39 -29.62 18.06
C GLU A 90 3.07 -29.04 19.46
N LYS A 91 3.45 -27.78 19.69
CA LYS A 91 3.23 -27.10 20.98
C LYS A 91 1.78 -26.67 21.22
N ALA A 92 1.02 -26.38 20.17
CA ALA A 92 -0.39 -26.02 20.26
C ALA A 92 -1.31 -27.26 20.36
N GLY A 93 -0.76 -28.47 20.23
CA GLY A 93 -1.48 -29.74 20.35
C GLY A 93 -2.16 -30.22 19.08
N PHE A 94 -1.67 -29.79 17.91
CA PHE A 94 -2.13 -30.21 16.58
C PHE A 94 -1.13 -31.16 15.91
#